data_AF-A0AAU9NUV8-F1
#
_entry.id   AF-A0AAU9NUV8-F1
#
_cell.length_a   1.000
_cell.length_b   1.000
_cell.length_c   1.000
_cell.angle_alpha   90.00
_cell.angle_beta   90.00
_cell.angle_gamma   90.00
#
_symmetry.space_group_name_H-M   'P 1'
#
loop_
_entity.id
_entity.type
_entity.pdbx_description
1 polymer ?
#
loop_
_entity_poly.entity_id
_entity_poly.type
_entity_poly.pdbx_seq_one_letter_code
_entity_poly.pdbx_strand_id
1 'polypeptide(L)'
;MQKGLEVAIMHVYPNVEHREYIRHLCSNFKKQFCGAFFSKKLWGAAKTYLPTKHAILLKEISDVIQDAITYLNKNHTQIWSRRKFGTSSKCDYITNNISESFNSWIGVLRYQPVLDLLDAIREKLMERVDKKRMLVKKWNGVLVPIAKNHLNDISKNLGQYEVCRSCDNQDEVKCKGKRWDVYLDERKCSCRVWQFRGLTCIHAATFIAFTRDVNWEKYVDSCYTIKKYKEAYAFEIAPMPGADQWKQQDGDKIYSPIIKRPIGRPKK
;
A
#
# COMPACT_ATOMS: atom_id res chain seq x y z
N MET A 1 -12.50 -6.12 9.65
CA MET A 1 -12.76 -4.66 9.46
C MET A 1 -13.85 -4.26 10.45
N GLN A 2 -13.87 -3.03 10.99
CA GLN A 2 -14.99 -2.60 11.85
C GLN A 2 -16.30 -2.61 11.04
N LYS A 3 -17.37 -3.17 11.60
CA LYS A 3 -18.70 -3.21 10.98
C LYS A 3 -19.15 -1.78 10.67
N GLY A 4 -19.48 -1.50 9.41
CA GLY A 4 -19.93 -0.18 8.94
C GLY A 4 -18.92 0.60 8.10
N LEU A 5 -17.62 0.50 8.38
CA LEU A 5 -16.59 1.23 7.61
C LEU A 5 -16.50 0.71 6.16
N GLU A 6 -16.60 -0.61 5.98
CA GLU A 6 -16.60 -1.24 4.66
C GLU A 6 -17.77 -0.74 3.80
N VAL A 7 -18.97 -0.66 4.39
CA VAL A 7 -20.18 -0.17 3.71
C VAL A 7 -20.03 1.29 3.30
N ALA A 8 -19.51 2.14 4.21
CA ALA A 8 -19.28 3.55 3.91
C ALA A 8 -18.24 3.73 2.79
N ILE A 9 -17.13 3.00 2.82
CA ILE A 9 -16.10 3.08 1.76
C ILE A 9 -16.68 2.59 0.43
N MET A 10 -17.42 1.48 0.41
CA MET A 10 -18.05 0.98 -0.82
C MET A 10 -19.08 1.96 -1.38
N HIS A 11 -19.76 2.73 -0.54
CA HIS A 11 -20.72 3.72 -0.99
C HIS A 11 -20.03 4.96 -1.59
N VAL A 12 -19.00 5.48 -0.91
CA VAL A 12 -18.28 6.70 -1.34
C VAL A 12 -17.31 6.42 -2.49
N TYR A 13 -16.70 5.22 -2.50
CA TYR A 13 -15.66 4.81 -3.43
C TYR A 13 -15.96 3.41 -4.00
N PRO A 14 -17.02 3.24 -4.81
CA PRO A 14 -17.48 1.91 -5.23
C PRO A 14 -16.46 1.13 -6.06
N ASN A 15 -15.53 1.82 -6.72
CA ASN A 15 -14.56 1.22 -7.65
C ASN A 15 -13.17 1.00 -7.03
N VAL A 16 -12.98 1.24 -5.73
CA VAL A 16 -11.66 1.06 -5.12
C VAL A 16 -11.41 -0.39 -4.75
N GLU A 17 -10.15 -0.80 -4.90
CA GLU A 17 -9.74 -2.14 -4.51
C GLU A 17 -9.74 -2.29 -2.99
N HIS A 18 -10.54 -3.23 -2.47
CA HIS A 18 -10.58 -3.57 -1.06
C HIS A 18 -9.58 -4.67 -0.73
N ARG A 19 -8.60 -4.34 0.10
CA ARG A 19 -7.54 -5.25 0.52
C ARG A 19 -7.70 -5.65 1.98
N GLU A 20 -7.51 -6.93 2.28
CA GLU A 20 -7.51 -7.40 3.65
C GLU A 20 -6.12 -7.28 4.29
N TYR A 21 -6.10 -6.81 5.54
CA TYR A 21 -4.87 -6.73 6.31
C TYR A 21 -4.35 -8.12 6.70
N ILE A 22 -3.18 -8.50 6.16
CA ILE A 22 -2.64 -9.85 6.32
C ILE A 22 -2.43 -10.25 7.79
N ARG A 23 -2.07 -9.32 8.68
CA ARG A 23 -1.83 -9.65 10.09
C ARG A 23 -3.12 -10.05 10.80
N HIS A 24 -4.23 -9.40 10.46
CA HIS A 24 -5.54 -9.77 10.99
C HIS A 24 -5.97 -11.15 10.46
N LEU A 25 -5.81 -11.38 9.16
CA LEU A 25 -6.05 -12.68 8.53
C LEU A 25 -5.23 -13.77 9.22
N CYS A 26 -3.91 -13.60 9.33
CA CYS A 26 -3.03 -14.57 9.98
C CYS A 26 -3.37 -14.78 11.47
N SER A 27 -3.79 -13.73 12.19
CA SER A 27 -4.21 -13.87 13.59
C SER A 27 -5.46 -14.73 13.72
N ASN A 28 -6.46 -14.57 12.85
CA ASN A 28 -7.66 -15.40 12.85
C ASN A 28 -7.38 -16.82 12.37
N PHE A 29 -6.57 -16.96 11.31
CA PHE A 29 -6.15 -18.24 10.79
C PHE A 29 -5.40 -19.06 11.85
N LYS A 30 -4.50 -18.43 12.62
CA LYS A 30 -3.74 -19.08 13.70
C LYS A 30 -4.64 -19.62 14.82
N LYS A 31 -5.85 -19.08 15.02
CA LYS A 31 -6.80 -19.62 16.02
C LYS A 31 -7.36 -20.98 15.63
N GLN A 32 -7.41 -21.28 14.32
CA GLN A 32 -7.92 -22.54 13.79
C GLN A 32 -6.78 -23.49 13.41
N PHE A 33 -5.71 -22.95 12.82
CA PHE A 33 -4.56 -23.69 12.30
C PHE A 33 -3.27 -23.17 12.94
N CYS A 34 -2.90 -23.77 14.07
CA CYS A 34 -1.71 -23.41 14.84
C CYS A 34 -0.43 -23.98 14.22
N GLY A 35 0.66 -23.21 14.29
CA GLY A 35 2.00 -23.70 13.94
C GLY A 35 2.80 -22.74 13.07
N ALA A 36 4.12 -22.81 13.21
CA ALA A 36 5.06 -21.99 12.44
C ALA A 36 4.97 -22.30 10.93
N PHE A 37 4.70 -23.56 10.57
CA PHE A 37 4.50 -23.99 9.20
C PHE A 37 3.38 -23.18 8.51
N PHE A 38 2.17 -23.26 9.04
CA PHE A 38 0.98 -22.57 8.53
C PHE A 38 1.19 -21.06 8.43
N SER A 39 1.70 -20.45 9.50
CA SER A 39 1.95 -19.00 9.56
C SER A 39 2.96 -18.56 8.50
N LYS A 40 4.07 -19.30 8.33
CA LYS A 40 5.13 -18.97 7.37
C LYS A 40 4.65 -19.13 5.92
N LYS A 41 3.93 -20.21 5.62
CA LYS A 41 3.42 -20.49 4.27
C LYS A 41 2.35 -19.49 3.87
N LEU A 42 1.40 -19.20 4.75
CA LEU A 42 0.35 -18.21 4.52
C LEU A 42 0.91 -16.80 4.32
N TRP A 43 1.86 -16.40 5.17
CA TRP A 43 2.55 -15.11 5.00
C TRP A 43 3.32 -15.03 3.69
N GLY A 44 3.98 -16.13 3.30
CA GLY A 44 4.64 -16.26 2.00
C GLY A 44 3.65 -16.13 0.83
N ALA A 45 2.48 -16.77 0.93
CA ALA A 45 1.43 -16.74 -0.09
C ALA A 45 0.83 -15.35 -0.22
N ALA A 46 0.75 -14.59 0.87
CA ALA A 46 0.29 -13.22 0.87
C ALA A 46 1.31 -12.25 0.27
N LYS A 47 2.60 -12.42 0.60
CA LYS A 47 3.69 -11.49 0.21
C LYS A 47 4.17 -11.69 -1.23
N THR A 48 4.00 -12.87 -1.80
CA THR A 48 4.56 -13.17 -3.13
C THR A 48 3.85 -12.39 -4.24
N TYR A 49 4.62 -11.97 -5.23
CA TYR A 49 4.10 -11.35 -6.46
C TYR A 49 3.66 -12.39 -7.49
N LEU A 50 4.18 -13.62 -7.40
CA LEU A 50 4.04 -14.66 -8.41
C LEU A 50 2.81 -15.53 -8.16
N PRO A 51 1.89 -15.69 -9.15
CA PRO A 51 0.75 -16.59 -9.03
C PRO A 51 1.16 -18.05 -8.79
N THR A 52 2.21 -18.53 -9.47
CA THR A 52 2.72 -19.90 -9.35
C THR A 52 3.23 -20.18 -7.94
N LYS A 53 4.07 -19.30 -7.38
CA LYS A 53 4.56 -19.43 -6.01
C LYS A 53 3.43 -19.35 -4.98
N HIS A 54 2.42 -18.52 -5.22
CA HIS A 54 1.24 -18.45 -4.36
C HIS A 54 0.47 -19.78 -4.35
N ALA A 55 0.23 -20.36 -5.54
CA ALA A 55 -0.45 -21.64 -5.66
C ALA A 55 0.33 -22.78 -4.98
N ILE A 56 1.67 -22.83 -5.15
CA ILE A 56 2.52 -23.82 -4.48
C ILE A 56 2.38 -23.71 -2.96
N LEU A 57 2.48 -22.51 -2.40
CA LEU A 57 2.40 -22.30 -0.95
C LEU A 57 1.03 -22.66 -0.37
N LEU A 58 -0.06 -22.43 -1.12
CA LEU A 58 -1.39 -22.87 -0.72
C LEU A 58 -1.56 -24.38 -0.86
N LYS A 59 -0.96 -25.00 -1.89
CA LYS A 59 -0.96 -26.45 -2.06
C LYS A 59 -0.25 -27.14 -0.90
N GLU A 60 0.91 -26.65 -0.50
CA GLU A 60 1.63 -27.18 0.67
C GLU A 60 0.81 -27.06 1.97
N ILE A 61 -0.09 -26.08 2.08
CA ILE A 61 -1.03 -25.99 3.21
C ILE A 61 -2.12 -27.05 3.10
N SER A 62 -2.73 -27.21 1.91
CA SER A 62 -3.79 -28.20 1.70
C SER A 62 -3.31 -29.64 1.83
N ASP A 63 -2.08 -29.92 1.42
CA ASP A 63 -1.46 -31.26 1.52
C ASP A 63 -1.33 -31.71 2.99
N VAL A 64 -1.29 -30.77 3.94
CA VAL A 64 -1.29 -31.07 5.38
C VAL A 64 -2.72 -31.06 5.95
N ILE A 65 -3.49 -30.00 5.67
CA ILE A 65 -4.89 -29.86 6.12
C ILE A 65 -5.70 -29.15 5.03
N GLN A 66 -6.54 -29.90 4.32
CA GLN A 66 -7.40 -29.37 3.25
C GLN A 66 -8.39 -28.30 3.78
N ASP A 67 -8.90 -28.49 5.00
CA ASP A 67 -9.84 -27.57 5.65
C ASP A 67 -9.28 -26.15 5.83
N ALA A 68 -7.95 -26.01 5.87
CA ALA A 68 -7.32 -24.71 5.95
C ALA A 68 -7.59 -23.84 4.72
N ILE A 69 -7.61 -24.44 3.52
CA ILE A 69 -7.95 -23.73 2.29
C ILE A 69 -9.45 -23.45 2.22
N THR A 70 -10.29 -24.40 2.63
CA THR A 70 -11.74 -24.20 2.73
C THR A 70 -12.08 -23.04 3.68
N TYR A 71 -11.40 -22.98 4.84
CA TYR A 71 -11.54 -21.88 5.79
C TYR A 71 -11.13 -20.54 5.17
N LEU A 72 -9.99 -20.47 4.48
CA LEU A 72 -9.54 -19.23 3.83
C LEU A 72 -10.55 -18.75 2.80
N ASN A 73 -11.03 -19.64 1.93
CA ASN A 73 -11.99 -19.27 0.88
C ASN A 73 -13.34 -18.82 1.46
N LYS A 74 -13.78 -19.40 2.58
CA LYS A 74 -15.05 -19.07 3.23
C LYS A 74 -14.99 -17.78 4.06
N ASN A 75 -13.88 -17.53 4.75
CA ASN A 75 -13.78 -16.45 5.75
C ASN A 75 -13.01 -15.21 5.25
N HIS A 76 -12.24 -15.33 4.16
CA HIS A 76 -11.38 -14.27 3.62
C HIS A 76 -11.68 -14.03 2.14
N THR A 77 -12.85 -13.48 1.87
CA THR A 77 -13.38 -13.22 0.52
C THR A 77 -12.70 -12.04 -0.17
N GLN A 78 -12.08 -11.13 0.59
CA GLN A 78 -11.41 -9.95 0.07
C GLN A 78 -9.99 -10.25 -0.42
N ILE A 79 -9.38 -9.29 -1.13
CA ILE A 79 -8.05 -9.45 -1.69
C ILE A 79 -7.00 -9.35 -0.58
N TRP A 80 -6.40 -10.48 -0.20
CA TRP A 80 -5.37 -10.52 0.85
C TRP A 80 -3.96 -10.84 0.33
N SER A 81 -3.84 -11.32 -0.90
CA SER A 81 -2.56 -11.67 -1.52
C SER A 81 -2.12 -10.62 -2.52
N ARG A 82 -0.88 -10.18 -2.39
CA ARG A 82 -0.24 -9.18 -3.25
C ARG A 82 -0.30 -9.55 -4.72
N ARG A 83 -0.26 -10.85 -5.07
CA ARG A 83 -0.34 -11.32 -6.47
C ARG A 83 -1.63 -10.89 -7.18
N LYS A 84 -2.69 -10.58 -6.42
CA LYS A 84 -4.01 -10.15 -6.92
C LYS A 84 -4.21 -8.63 -6.88
N PHE A 85 -3.29 -7.84 -6.32
CA PHE A 85 -3.47 -6.39 -6.25
C PHE A 85 -3.48 -5.74 -7.65
N GLY A 86 -4.19 -4.63 -7.76
CA GLY A 86 -4.11 -3.73 -8.90
C GLY A 86 -2.73 -3.07 -8.98
N THR A 87 -2.26 -2.86 -10.21
CA THR A 87 -0.97 -2.23 -10.50
C THR A 87 -1.08 -0.73 -10.76
N SER A 88 -2.27 -0.14 -10.67
CA SER A 88 -2.50 1.30 -10.90
C SER A 88 -1.95 2.17 -9.77
N SER A 89 -2.16 1.77 -8.52
CA SER A 89 -1.77 2.54 -7.33
C SER A 89 -0.28 2.49 -7.00
N LYS A 90 0.48 1.64 -7.70
CA LYS A 90 1.91 1.37 -7.44
C LYS A 90 2.24 1.06 -5.97
N CYS A 91 1.28 0.43 -5.29
CA CYS A 91 1.35 0.13 -3.86
C CYS A 91 1.30 -1.39 -3.64
N ASP A 92 2.41 -1.96 -3.16
CA ASP A 92 2.56 -3.39 -2.85
C ASP A 92 2.33 -3.72 -1.35
N TYR A 93 1.84 -2.76 -0.57
CA TYR A 93 1.68 -2.90 0.87
C TYR A 93 0.59 -3.91 1.23
N ILE A 94 0.98 -4.87 2.07
CA ILE A 94 0.09 -5.90 2.63
C ILE A 94 -0.18 -5.66 4.12
N THR A 95 0.45 -4.66 4.73
CA THR A 95 0.36 -4.36 6.16
C THR A 95 -0.39 -3.06 6.42
N ASN A 96 -0.87 -2.90 7.65
CA ASN A 96 -1.67 -1.76 8.08
C ASN A 96 -0.84 -0.61 8.65
N ASN A 97 0.45 -0.51 8.30
CA ASN A 97 1.35 0.51 8.87
C ASN A 97 0.78 1.93 8.69
N ILE A 98 0.06 2.18 7.59
CA ILE A 98 -0.56 3.49 7.33
C ILE A 98 -1.63 3.79 8.38
N SER A 99 -2.58 2.89 8.62
CA SER A 99 -3.65 3.14 9.60
C SER A 99 -3.12 3.10 11.04
N GLU A 100 -2.14 2.24 11.34
CA GLU A 100 -1.47 2.24 12.65
C GLU A 100 -0.76 3.58 12.90
N SER A 101 -0.05 4.12 11.88
CA SER A 101 0.58 5.44 11.96
C SER A 101 -0.44 6.57 12.10
N PHE A 102 -1.54 6.51 11.33
CA PHE A 102 -2.63 7.49 11.44
C PHE A 102 -3.25 7.47 12.83
N ASN A 103 -3.59 6.29 13.33
CA ASN A 103 -4.13 6.11 14.68
C ASN A 103 -3.18 6.69 15.73
N SER A 104 -1.89 6.39 15.68
CA SER A 104 -0.89 6.98 16.58
C SER A 104 -0.88 8.51 16.46
N TRP A 105 -0.91 9.04 15.24
CA TRP A 105 -0.88 10.48 14.95
C TRP A 105 -2.07 11.27 15.51
N ILE A 106 -3.26 10.65 15.57
CA ILE A 106 -4.48 11.25 16.16
C ILE A 106 -4.79 10.73 17.58
N GLY A 107 -3.86 10.01 18.22
CA GLY A 107 -4.12 9.21 19.43
C GLY A 107 -4.88 9.96 20.53
N VAL A 108 -4.35 11.10 20.97
CA VAL A 108 -4.96 11.92 22.03
C VAL A 108 -6.21 12.67 21.56
N LEU A 109 -6.29 12.99 20.27
CA LEU A 109 -7.40 13.76 19.70
C LEU A 109 -8.71 12.96 19.68
N ARG A 110 -8.62 11.63 19.58
CA ARG A 110 -9.78 10.73 19.46
C ARG A 110 -10.76 10.77 20.63
N TYR A 111 -10.36 11.36 21.75
CA TYR A 111 -11.20 11.52 22.94
C TYR A 111 -11.86 12.89 23.04
N GLN A 112 -11.59 13.79 22.10
CA GLN A 112 -12.18 15.13 22.06
C GLN A 112 -13.62 15.08 21.51
N PRO A 113 -14.46 16.08 21.85
CA PRO A 113 -15.73 16.30 21.16
C PRO A 113 -15.56 16.34 19.63
N VAL A 114 -16.61 15.98 18.88
CA VAL A 114 -16.52 15.81 17.41
C VAL A 114 -15.99 17.06 16.71
N LEU A 115 -16.43 18.24 17.11
CA LEU A 115 -15.97 19.50 16.52
C LEU A 115 -14.48 19.75 16.79
N ASP A 116 -14.05 19.59 18.05
CA ASP A 116 -12.65 19.75 18.46
C ASP A 116 -11.73 18.72 17.80
N LEU A 117 -12.20 17.47 17.64
CA LEU A 117 -11.48 16.42 16.92
C LEU A 117 -11.29 16.80 15.44
N LEU A 118 -12.34 17.28 14.78
CA LEU A 118 -12.29 17.66 13.37
C LEU A 118 -11.37 18.86 13.15
N ASP A 119 -11.46 19.88 14.02
CA ASP A 119 -10.61 21.06 13.92
C ASP A 119 -9.14 20.72 14.19
N ALA A 120 -8.84 19.92 15.23
CA ALA A 120 -7.49 19.47 15.49
C ALA A 120 -6.90 18.61 14.36
N ILE A 121 -7.72 17.79 13.68
CA ILE A 121 -7.29 17.06 12.48
C ILE A 121 -7.02 18.03 11.32
N ARG A 122 -7.87 19.05 11.11
CA ARG A 122 -7.70 20.09 10.09
C ARG A 122 -6.37 20.81 10.29
N GLU A 123 -6.06 21.27 11.50
CA GLU A 123 -4.79 21.93 11.84
C GLU A 123 -3.59 21.02 11.57
N LYS A 124 -3.66 19.76 12.02
CA LYS A 124 -2.62 18.78 11.78
C LYS A 124 -2.38 18.50 10.29
N LEU A 125 -3.44 18.43 9.49
CA LEU A 125 -3.34 18.28 8.04
C LEU A 125 -2.72 19.52 7.40
N MET A 126 -3.15 20.72 7.80
CA MET A 126 -2.64 21.99 7.31
C MET A 126 -1.11 22.09 7.51
N GLU A 127 -0.62 21.84 8.74
CA GLU A 127 0.82 21.79 9.00
C GLU A 127 1.54 20.72 8.17
N ARG A 128 0.93 19.54 8.05
CA ARG A 128 1.55 18.42 7.34
C ARG A 128 1.71 18.73 5.85
N VAL A 129 0.67 19.27 5.23
CA VAL A 129 0.68 19.65 3.81
C VAL A 129 1.69 20.76 3.59
N ASP A 130 1.73 21.77 4.46
CA ASP A 130 2.73 22.84 4.37
C ASP A 130 4.17 22.32 4.48
N LYS A 131 4.44 21.48 5.49
CA LYS A 131 5.74 20.79 5.64
C LYS A 131 6.12 20.01 4.38
N LYS A 132 5.17 19.37 3.69
CA LYS A 132 5.44 18.68 2.41
C LYS A 132 5.73 19.65 1.27
N ARG A 133 5.01 20.76 1.15
CA ARG A 133 5.27 21.81 0.15
C ARG A 133 6.65 22.44 0.36
N MET A 134 7.02 22.74 1.60
CA MET A 134 8.34 23.29 1.91
C MET A 134 9.46 22.29 1.69
N LEU A 135 9.23 21.00 1.95
CA LEU A 135 10.20 19.95 1.66
C LEU A 135 10.48 19.80 0.17
N VAL A 136 9.44 19.77 -0.67
CA VAL A 136 9.61 19.56 -2.12
C VAL A 136 10.28 20.74 -2.84
N LYS A 137 10.17 21.97 -2.29
CA LYS A 137 10.93 23.14 -2.78
C LYS A 137 12.44 22.93 -2.72
N LYS A 138 12.94 22.07 -1.82
CA LYS A 138 14.36 21.77 -1.64
C LYS A 138 14.85 20.67 -2.59
N TRP A 139 13.95 19.98 -3.29
CA TRP A 139 14.31 18.87 -4.16
C TRP A 139 14.61 19.35 -5.58
N ASN A 140 15.64 18.77 -6.17
CA ASN A 140 16.08 19.05 -7.54
C ASN A 140 16.07 17.76 -8.38
N GLY A 141 15.86 17.89 -9.69
CA GLY A 141 15.78 16.78 -10.64
C GLY A 141 14.35 16.36 -10.99
N VAL A 142 14.18 15.15 -11.51
CA VAL A 142 12.87 14.63 -11.94
C VAL A 142 12.22 13.75 -10.88
N LEU A 143 12.99 12.87 -10.24
CA LEU A 143 12.49 11.88 -9.30
C LEU A 143 12.54 12.34 -7.84
N VAL A 144 11.58 11.87 -7.03
CA VAL A 144 11.63 12.04 -5.58
C VAL A 144 12.83 11.28 -4.98
N PRO A 145 13.38 11.73 -3.83
CA PRO A 145 14.59 11.14 -3.25
C PRO A 145 14.52 9.63 -3.03
N ILE A 146 13.36 9.10 -2.60
CA ILE A 146 13.22 7.65 -2.38
C ILE A 146 13.38 6.83 -3.66
N ALA A 147 12.91 7.34 -4.80
CA ALA A 147 13.05 6.66 -6.08
C ALA A 147 14.49 6.80 -6.61
N LYS A 148 15.10 7.98 -6.47
CA LYS A 148 16.51 8.19 -6.82
C LYS A 148 17.44 7.28 -6.02
N ASN A 149 17.23 7.18 -4.70
CA ASN A 149 17.98 6.29 -3.83
C ASN A 149 17.77 4.82 -4.21
N HIS A 150 16.53 4.42 -4.52
CA HIS A 150 16.25 3.06 -5.01
C HIS A 150 17.04 2.73 -6.29
N LEU A 151 17.09 3.65 -7.26
CA LEU A 151 17.90 3.45 -8.48
C LEU A 151 19.40 3.37 -8.18
N ASN A 152 19.90 4.22 -7.28
CA ASN A 152 21.32 4.19 -6.87
C ASN A 152 21.70 2.91 -6.12
N ASP A 153 20.79 2.35 -5.32
CA ASP A 153 21.07 1.15 -4.55
C ASP A 153 20.93 -0.12 -5.40
N ILE A 154 19.97 -0.14 -6.33
CA ILE A 154 19.77 -1.29 -7.21
C ILE A 154 20.91 -1.42 -8.22
N SER A 155 21.48 -0.31 -8.70
CA SER A 155 22.59 -0.31 -9.66
C SER A 155 23.88 -0.91 -9.09
N LYS A 156 24.05 -0.92 -7.77
CA LYS A 156 25.21 -1.55 -7.09
C LYS A 156 25.17 -3.07 -7.09
N ASN A 157 24.02 -3.69 -7.36
CA ASN A 157 23.77 -5.13 -7.12
C ASN A 157 23.59 -5.96 -8.41
N LEU A 158 24.08 -5.46 -9.54
CA LEU A 158 23.79 -6.03 -10.86
C LEU A 158 24.75 -7.15 -11.30
N GLY A 159 25.97 -7.22 -10.74
CA GLY A 159 27.05 -8.06 -11.27
C GLY A 159 26.82 -9.57 -11.26
N GLN A 160 25.83 -10.06 -10.51
CA GLN A 160 25.46 -11.48 -10.46
C GLN A 160 24.40 -11.89 -11.50
N TYR A 161 23.95 -10.95 -12.33
CA TYR A 161 22.90 -11.17 -13.32
C TYR A 161 23.49 -11.10 -14.73
N GLU A 162 23.07 -12.03 -15.57
CA GLU A 162 23.48 -12.13 -16.98
C GLU A 162 22.29 -11.77 -17.87
N VAL A 163 22.53 -10.97 -18.91
CA VAL A 163 21.51 -10.63 -19.91
C VAL A 163 21.75 -11.48 -21.15
N CYS A 164 20.72 -12.21 -21.56
CA CYS A 164 20.68 -12.93 -22.83
C CYS A 164 19.77 -12.17 -23.78
N ARG A 165 20.39 -11.57 -24.80
CA ARG A 165 19.69 -10.78 -25.79
C ARG A 165 18.71 -11.61 -26.62
N SER A 166 17.48 -11.15 -26.72
CA SER A 166 16.46 -11.64 -27.64
C SER A 166 16.12 -10.57 -28.68
N CYS A 167 15.72 -9.36 -28.26
CA CYS A 167 15.53 -8.20 -29.15
C CYS A 167 15.65 -6.88 -28.38
N ASP A 168 15.54 -5.73 -29.06
CA ASP A 168 15.86 -4.41 -28.47
C ASP A 168 15.01 -4.04 -27.23
N ASN A 169 13.75 -4.46 -27.16
CA ASN A 169 12.84 -4.13 -26.06
C ASN A 169 12.57 -5.31 -25.10
N GLN A 170 12.94 -6.54 -25.48
CA GLN A 170 12.65 -7.74 -24.69
C GLN A 170 13.89 -8.63 -24.58
N ASP A 171 14.33 -8.87 -23.34
CA ASP A 171 15.46 -9.74 -23.04
C ASP A 171 15.19 -10.69 -21.88
N GLU A 172 15.98 -11.78 -21.85
CA GLU A 172 16.02 -12.73 -20.75
C GLU A 172 17.15 -12.36 -19.78
N VAL A 173 16.82 -12.17 -18.51
CA VAL A 173 17.82 -11.96 -17.44
C VAL A 173 17.94 -13.23 -16.61
N LYS A 174 19.17 -13.72 -16.42
CA LYS A 174 19.49 -14.95 -15.70
C LYS A 174 20.23 -14.68 -14.40
N CYS A 175 19.92 -15.45 -13.37
CA CYS A 175 20.71 -15.52 -12.14
C CYS A 175 20.41 -16.81 -11.38
N LYS A 176 21.46 -17.53 -10.93
CA LYS A 176 21.36 -18.72 -10.08
C LYS A 176 20.35 -19.76 -10.60
N GLY A 177 20.46 -20.10 -11.89
CA GLY A 177 19.59 -21.09 -12.54
C GLY A 177 18.14 -20.65 -12.78
N LYS A 178 17.79 -19.40 -12.50
CA LYS A 178 16.48 -18.81 -12.78
C LYS A 178 16.59 -17.77 -13.89
N ARG A 179 15.45 -17.54 -14.54
CA ARG A 179 15.33 -16.68 -15.71
C ARG A 179 14.09 -15.80 -15.58
N TRP A 180 14.19 -14.57 -16.08
CA TRP A 180 13.11 -13.60 -16.10
C TRP A 180 13.10 -12.90 -17.45
N ASP A 181 11.98 -12.96 -18.15
CA ASP A 181 11.66 -12.06 -19.26
C ASP A 181 11.38 -10.64 -18.75
N VAL A 182 11.99 -9.67 -19.41
CA VAL A 182 11.89 -8.25 -19.13
C VAL A 182 11.52 -7.51 -20.41
N TYR A 183 10.54 -6.62 -20.33
CA TYR A 183 10.10 -5.74 -21.40
C TYR A 183 10.24 -4.29 -20.91
N LEU A 184 11.06 -3.48 -21.57
CA LEU A 184 11.42 -2.15 -21.08
C LEU A 184 10.33 -1.10 -21.33
N ASP A 185 9.77 -1.07 -22.53
CA ASP A 185 8.76 -0.10 -22.97
C ASP A 185 7.45 -0.30 -22.19
N GLU A 186 7.03 -1.57 -22.00
CA GLU A 186 5.85 -1.94 -21.22
C GLU A 186 6.11 -1.91 -19.70
N ARG A 187 7.35 -1.66 -19.28
CA ARG A 187 7.78 -1.65 -17.87
C ARG A 187 7.36 -2.92 -17.13
N LYS A 188 7.60 -4.07 -17.78
CA LYS A 188 7.09 -5.38 -17.35
C LYS A 188 8.26 -6.33 -17.10
N CYS A 189 8.15 -7.11 -16.02
CA CYS A 189 9.04 -8.23 -15.76
C CYS A 189 8.22 -9.40 -15.21
N SER A 190 8.55 -10.66 -15.53
CA SER A 190 7.87 -11.82 -14.92
C SER A 190 8.02 -11.91 -13.42
N CYS A 191 9.01 -11.24 -12.80
CA CYS A 191 9.07 -11.15 -11.34
C CYS A 191 7.89 -10.34 -10.76
N ARG A 192 7.19 -9.58 -11.61
CA ARG A 192 6.05 -8.68 -11.35
C ARG A 192 6.33 -7.48 -10.44
N VAL A 193 7.48 -7.45 -9.75
CA VAL A 193 7.84 -6.38 -8.80
C VAL A 193 7.72 -4.99 -9.42
N TRP A 194 8.19 -4.83 -10.66
CA TRP A 194 8.17 -3.54 -11.36
C TRP A 194 6.74 -3.02 -11.56
N GLN A 195 5.85 -3.88 -12.01
CA GLN A 195 4.45 -3.53 -12.28
C GLN A 195 3.71 -3.09 -11.00
N PHE A 196 3.97 -3.76 -9.88
CA PHE A 196 3.33 -3.48 -8.60
C PHE A 196 3.90 -2.28 -7.86
N ARG A 197 5.22 -2.07 -7.91
CA ARG A 197 5.89 -0.98 -7.18
C ARG A 197 6.02 0.28 -8.00
N GLY A 198 6.00 0.21 -9.33
CA GLY A 198 6.32 1.33 -10.22
C GLY A 198 7.81 1.73 -10.22
N LEU A 199 8.64 0.99 -9.49
CA LEU A 199 10.09 1.14 -9.45
C LEU A 199 10.72 -0.05 -10.15
N THR A 200 11.85 0.17 -10.83
CA THR A 200 12.57 -0.90 -11.52
C THR A 200 12.90 -2.04 -10.57
N CYS A 201 12.67 -3.27 -11.02
CA CYS A 201 13.14 -4.46 -10.31
C CYS A 201 14.61 -4.72 -10.68
N ILE A 202 15.27 -5.63 -9.96
CA ILE A 202 16.69 -5.91 -10.19
C ILE A 202 16.95 -6.41 -11.63
N HIS A 203 16.05 -7.23 -12.18
CA HIS A 203 16.17 -7.74 -13.55
C HIS A 203 16.05 -6.61 -14.59
N ALA A 204 15.06 -5.72 -14.41
CA ALA A 204 14.91 -4.55 -15.26
C ALA A 204 16.11 -3.62 -15.18
N ALA A 205 16.61 -3.36 -13.97
CA ALA A 205 17.82 -2.58 -13.76
C ALA A 205 19.05 -3.21 -14.47
N THR A 206 19.20 -4.53 -14.41
CA THR A 206 20.26 -5.24 -15.13
C THR A 206 20.13 -5.03 -16.64
N PHE A 207 18.93 -5.19 -17.21
CA PHE A 207 18.72 -5.01 -18.65
C PHE A 207 18.97 -3.54 -19.08
N ILE A 208 18.48 -2.57 -18.31
CA ILE A 208 18.74 -1.14 -18.56
C ILE A 208 20.25 -0.86 -18.54
N ALA A 209 20.98 -1.35 -17.53
CA ALA A 209 22.43 -1.19 -17.44
C ALA A 209 23.16 -1.81 -18.64
N PHE A 210 22.71 -2.99 -19.08
CA PHE A 210 23.27 -3.69 -20.23
C PHE A 210 23.10 -2.89 -21.53
N THR A 211 21.94 -2.25 -21.72
CA THR A 211 21.68 -1.36 -22.88
C THR A 211 22.49 -0.05 -22.84
N ARG A 212 23.18 0.23 -21.73
CA ARG A 212 23.94 1.48 -21.47
C ARG A 212 23.08 2.74 -21.55
N ASP A 213 21.78 2.62 -21.29
CA ASP A 213 20.91 3.78 -21.20
C ASP A 213 21.27 4.63 -19.98
N VAL A 214 21.47 5.92 -20.19
CA VAL A 214 21.81 6.89 -19.14
C VAL A 214 20.56 7.44 -18.43
N ASN A 215 19.39 7.37 -19.07
CA ASN A 215 18.15 7.94 -18.58
C ASN A 215 17.30 6.88 -17.85
N TRP A 216 17.77 6.45 -16.69
CA TRP A 216 17.06 5.48 -15.85
C TRP A 216 15.72 6.01 -15.32
N GLU A 217 15.57 7.34 -15.25
CA GLU A 217 14.37 7.99 -14.72
C GLU A 217 13.13 7.68 -15.57
N LYS A 218 13.31 7.46 -16.88
CA LYS A 218 12.20 7.11 -17.79
C LYS A 218 11.57 5.74 -17.51
N TYR A 219 12.24 4.89 -16.74
CA TYR A 219 11.75 3.55 -16.37
C TYR A 219 11.02 3.51 -15.02
N VAL A 220 10.93 4.65 -14.34
CA VAL A 220 10.20 4.81 -13.09
C VAL A 220 8.79 5.35 -13.36
N ASP A 221 7.81 4.88 -12.60
CA ASP A 221 6.43 5.36 -12.70
C ASP A 221 6.34 6.85 -12.34
N SER A 222 5.46 7.56 -13.07
CA SER A 222 5.23 8.99 -12.89
C SER A 222 4.86 9.38 -11.46
N CYS A 223 4.26 8.48 -10.67
CA CYS A 223 3.91 8.73 -9.27
C CYS A 223 5.11 9.05 -8.37
N TYR A 224 6.33 8.69 -8.79
CA TYR A 224 7.57 9.02 -8.11
C TYR A 224 8.27 10.27 -8.65
N THR A 225 7.61 11.07 -9.48
CA THR A 225 8.18 12.34 -9.94
C THR A 225 7.97 13.45 -8.90
N ILE A 226 8.93 14.37 -8.83
CA ILE A 226 8.80 15.61 -8.05
C ILE A 226 7.56 16.39 -8.50
N LYS A 227 7.27 16.39 -9.81
CA LYS A 227 6.06 17.00 -10.38
C LYS A 227 4.79 16.42 -9.76
N LYS A 228 4.61 15.10 -9.79
CA LYS A 228 3.43 14.45 -9.19
C LYS A 228 3.36 14.65 -7.68
N TYR A 229 4.51 14.68 -7.00
CA TYR A 229 4.55 15.00 -5.58
C TYR A 229 4.04 16.42 -5.30
N LYS A 230 4.47 17.42 -6.09
CA LYS A 230 3.97 18.80 -5.98
C LYS A 230 2.46 18.85 -6.19
N GLU A 231 1.96 18.21 -7.24
CA GLU A 231 0.51 18.13 -7.52
C GLU A 231 -0.28 17.51 -6.35
N ALA A 232 0.23 16.41 -5.78
CA ALA A 232 -0.42 15.72 -4.66
C ALA A 232 -0.54 16.57 -3.38
N TYR A 233 0.30 17.59 -3.21
CA TYR A 233 0.31 18.49 -2.05
C TYR A 233 0.06 19.95 -2.42
N ALA A 234 -0.45 20.23 -3.63
CA ALA A 234 -0.70 21.58 -4.10
C ALA A 234 -1.90 22.24 -3.42
N PHE A 235 -2.83 21.43 -2.89
CA PHE A 235 -4.01 21.95 -2.23
C PHE A 235 -3.67 22.70 -0.93
N GLU A 236 -4.52 23.64 -0.58
CA GLU A 236 -4.42 24.42 0.65
C GLU A 236 -5.61 24.11 1.54
N ILE A 237 -5.35 23.98 2.84
CA ILE A 237 -6.37 23.88 3.87
C ILE A 237 -6.48 25.27 4.47
N ALA A 238 -7.63 25.91 4.30
CA ALA A 238 -7.83 27.27 4.77
C ALA A 238 -7.75 27.34 6.30
N PRO A 239 -7.18 28.44 6.85
CA PRO A 239 -7.35 28.75 8.26
C PRO A 239 -8.83 29.03 8.54
N MET A 240 -9.25 28.79 9.78
CA MET A 240 -10.60 29.04 10.25
C MET A 240 -10.50 29.90 11.51
N PRO A 241 -11.33 30.94 11.66
CA PRO A 241 -11.39 31.73 12.88
C PRO A 241 -11.84 30.89 14.08
N GLY A 242 -11.68 31.42 15.29
CA GLY A 242 -12.15 30.77 16.52
C GLY A 242 -13.68 30.65 16.58
N ALA A 243 -14.18 29.73 17.40
CA ALA A 243 -15.61 29.48 17.54
C ALA A 243 -16.41 30.72 17.96
N ASP A 244 -15.77 31.64 18.70
CA ASP A 244 -16.30 32.93 19.12
C ASP A 244 -16.57 33.91 17.95
N GLN A 245 -15.94 33.66 16.79
CA GLN A 245 -16.04 34.51 15.59
C GLN A 245 -16.90 33.87 14.49
N TRP A 246 -17.44 32.68 14.71
CA TRP A 246 -18.25 31.99 13.71
C TRP A 246 -19.62 32.68 13.57
N LYS A 247 -20.00 32.96 12.32
CA LYS A 247 -21.34 33.46 12.01
C LYS A 247 -22.34 32.36 12.30
N GLN A 248 -23.37 32.66 13.08
CA GLN A 248 -24.51 31.76 13.22
C GLN A 248 -25.19 31.62 11.86
N GLN A 249 -25.43 30.37 11.43
CA GLN A 249 -26.18 30.05 10.23
C GLN A 249 -27.36 29.18 10.60
N ASP A 250 -28.50 29.41 9.95
CA ASP A 250 -29.66 28.52 10.00
C ASP A 250 -29.37 27.27 9.15
N GLY A 251 -28.71 26.29 9.75
CA GLY A 251 -28.39 25.01 9.14
C GLY A 251 -28.98 23.83 9.90
N ASP A 252 -28.76 22.62 9.36
CA ASP A 252 -29.21 21.39 9.99
C ASP A 252 -28.62 21.23 11.40
N LYS A 253 -29.49 20.99 12.39
CA LYS A 253 -29.05 20.69 13.75
C LYS A 253 -28.41 19.30 13.78
N ILE A 254 -27.11 19.26 14.04
CA ILE A 254 -26.39 18.01 14.29
C ILE A 254 -26.74 17.54 15.70
N TYR A 255 -27.62 16.55 15.80
CA TYR A 255 -27.95 15.92 17.07
C TYR A 255 -26.86 14.93 17.50
N SER A 256 -26.60 14.86 18.80
CA SER A 256 -25.74 13.83 19.37
C SER A 256 -26.21 12.43 18.95
N PRO A 257 -25.28 11.48 18.70
CA PRO A 257 -25.66 10.10 18.42
C PRO A 257 -26.56 9.57 19.53
N ILE A 258 -27.62 8.84 19.18
CA ILE A 258 -28.48 8.18 20.16
C ILE A 258 -27.64 7.11 20.88
N ILE A 259 -27.22 7.40 22.11
CA ILE A 259 -26.50 6.46 22.96
C ILE A 259 -27.51 5.41 23.44
N LYS A 260 -27.52 4.25 22.78
CA LYS A 260 -28.28 3.10 23.27
C LYS A 260 -27.60 2.57 24.54
N ARG A 261 -28.36 2.45 25.62
CA ARG A 261 -27.87 1.85 26.87
C ARG A 261 -27.35 0.44 26.57
N PRO A 262 -26.16 0.04 27.06
CA PRO A 262 -25.69 -1.33 26.92
C PRO A 262 -26.76 -2.30 27.45
N ILE A 263 -26.94 -3.44 26.78
CA ILE A 263 -27.85 -4.49 27.25
C ILE A 263 -27.32 -5.00 28.60
N GLY A 264 -28.04 -4.71 29.68
CA GLY A 264 -27.69 -5.14 31.03
C GLY A 264 -28.14 -4.18 32.13
N ARG A 265 -28.32 -4.70 33.34
CA ARG A 265 -28.68 -3.91 34.52
C ARG A 265 -27.50 -2.99 34.91
N PRO A 266 -27.71 -1.69 35.18
CA PRO A 266 -26.66 -0.84 35.75
C PRO A 266 -26.14 -1.48 37.04
N LYS A 267 -24.82 -1.61 37.17
CA LYS A 267 -24.20 -2.02 38.44
C LYS A 267 -24.40 -0.87 39.44
N LYS A 268 -24.87 -1.19 40.64
CA LYS A 268 -24.94 -0.27 41.79
C LYS A 268 -23.56 0.25 42.12
#